data_AF-A0A7C9JYH5-F1
#
_entry.id   AF-A0A7C9JYH5-F1
#
_cell.length_a   1.000
_cell.length_b   1.000
_cell.length_c   1.000
_cell.angle_alpha   90.00
_cell.angle_beta   90.00
_cell.angle_gamma   90.00
#
_symmetry.space_group_name_H-M   'P 1'
#
loop_
_entity.id
_entity.type
_entity.pdbx_description
1 polymer ?
#
loop_
_entity_poly.entity_id
_entity_poly.type
_entity_poly.pdbx_seq_one_letter_code
_entity_poly.pdbx_strand_id
1 'polypeptide(L)'
;MIKKVMVVASLLWASLAQAELANLPSQMRIAGVEEVKQGLLVAVLPAPSINSCPASQGGLYLLSEHPKYNEYAALLEQLAGSDDKVKIKAQTRQYESFCDITSITVLP
;
A
#
# COMPACT_ATOMS: atom_id res chain seq x y z
N MET A 1 -23.37 -25.31 -49.07
CA MET A 1 -22.17 -25.12 -48.23
C MET A 1 -21.88 -23.64 -48.15
N ILE A 2 -21.83 -23.07 -46.94
CA ILE A 2 -20.97 -21.94 -46.49
C ILE A 2 -21.39 -21.72 -45.02
N LYS A 3 -20.55 -22.20 -44.10
CA LYS A 3 -20.69 -22.00 -42.66
C LYS A 3 -19.92 -20.71 -42.35
N LYS A 4 -20.60 -19.57 -42.23
CA LYS A 4 -19.94 -18.30 -41.89
C LYS A 4 -19.55 -18.34 -40.43
N VAL A 5 -18.23 -18.42 -40.24
CA VAL A 5 -17.53 -18.24 -38.97
C VAL A 5 -17.81 -16.83 -38.47
N MET A 6 -18.30 -16.73 -37.24
CA MET A 6 -18.28 -15.46 -36.50
C MET A 6 -17.59 -15.74 -35.16
N VAL A 7 -16.26 -15.67 -35.19
CA VAL A 7 -15.43 -15.64 -33.99
C VAL A 7 -15.51 -14.21 -33.48
N VAL A 8 -16.38 -13.98 -32.48
CA VAL A 8 -16.30 -12.77 -31.67
C VAL A 8 -15.25 -13.06 -30.60
N ALA A 9 -14.00 -12.81 -30.96
CA ALA A 9 -12.91 -12.69 -29.99
C ALA A 9 -13.15 -11.41 -29.20
N SER A 10 -13.96 -11.49 -28.15
CA SER A 10 -14.05 -10.46 -27.13
C SER A 10 -12.71 -10.43 -26.39
N LEU A 11 -11.78 -9.64 -26.92
CA LEU A 11 -10.65 -9.11 -26.17
C LEU A 11 -11.23 -8.22 -25.08
N LEU A 12 -11.61 -8.83 -23.96
CA LEU A 12 -11.94 -8.13 -22.73
C LEU A 12 -10.67 -7.38 -22.33
N TRP A 13 -10.74 -6.07 -22.51
CA TRP A 13 -9.79 -5.06 -22.03
C TRP A 13 -9.48 -5.35 -20.55
N ALA A 14 -8.37 -6.03 -20.29
CA ALA A 14 -7.75 -6.01 -18.99
C ALA A 14 -7.08 -4.64 -18.84
N SER A 15 -7.86 -3.61 -18.48
CA SER A 15 -7.28 -2.41 -17.87
C SER A 15 -6.77 -2.82 -16.50
N LEU A 16 -5.62 -3.49 -16.48
CA LEU A 16 -4.79 -3.59 -15.29
C LEU A 16 -4.35 -2.16 -15.01
N ALA A 17 -5.12 -1.44 -14.20
CA ALA A 17 -4.65 -0.25 -13.51
C ALA A 17 -3.37 -0.71 -12.80
N GLN A 18 -2.22 -0.38 -13.39
CA GLN A 18 -0.92 -0.81 -12.93
C GLN A 18 -0.69 -0.11 -11.59
N ALA A 19 -0.94 -0.85 -10.52
CA ALA A 19 -0.74 -0.35 -9.19
C ALA A 19 0.79 -0.26 -8.98
N GLU A 20 1.29 0.98 -8.95
CA GLU A 20 2.72 1.28 -9.01
C GLU A 20 3.35 1.13 -7.62
N LEU A 21 4.53 0.52 -7.55
CA LEU A 21 5.23 0.35 -6.27
C LEU A 21 5.73 1.72 -5.80
N ALA A 22 5.35 2.14 -4.60
CA ALA A 22 5.79 3.40 -4.03
C ALA A 22 7.31 3.38 -3.77
N ASN A 23 8.01 4.41 -4.24
CA ASN A 23 9.44 4.59 -3.98
C ASN A 23 9.66 5.15 -2.56
N LEU A 24 9.69 4.25 -1.58
CA LEU A 24 9.86 4.57 -0.16
C LEU A 24 11.33 4.47 0.28
N PRO A 25 11.75 5.22 1.33
CA PRO A 25 13.05 5.05 1.98
C PRO A 25 13.31 3.60 2.39
N SER A 26 14.56 3.15 2.31
CA SER A 26 14.95 1.77 2.66
C SER A 26 14.88 1.47 4.16
N GLN A 27 14.91 2.51 4.99
CA GLN A 27 14.78 2.46 6.44
C GLN A 27 13.83 3.58 6.89
N MET A 28 12.80 3.21 7.64
CA MET A 28 11.82 4.11 8.22
C MET A 28 11.60 3.73 9.68
N ARG A 29 10.97 4.63 10.45
CA ARG A 29 10.47 4.39 11.80
C ARG A 29 8.98 4.66 11.83
N ILE A 30 8.24 3.95 12.68
CA ILE A 30 6.83 4.21 12.88
C ILE A 30 6.69 5.33 13.90
N ALA A 31 6.24 6.50 13.45
CA ALA A 31 6.04 7.66 14.33
C ALA A 31 4.71 7.58 15.09
N GLY A 32 3.71 6.96 14.49
CA GLY A 32 2.39 6.82 15.08
C GLY A 32 1.46 5.99 14.20
N VAL A 33 0.38 5.52 14.81
CA VAL A 33 -0.66 4.71 14.17
C VAL A 33 -2.00 5.27 14.63
N GLU A 34 -2.90 5.50 13.68
CA GLU A 34 -4.25 6.00 13.93
C GLU A 34 -5.28 5.09 13.24
N GLU A 35 -6.34 4.71 13.96
CA GLU A 35 -7.43 3.94 13.38
C GLU A 35 -8.33 4.84 12.53
N VAL A 36 -8.58 4.42 11.30
CA VAL A 36 -9.42 5.13 10.33
C VAL A 36 -10.46 4.19 9.75
N LYS A 37 -11.48 4.73 9.09
CA LYS A 37 -12.62 3.96 8.57
C LYS A 37 -12.23 2.74 7.71
N GLN A 38 -11.10 2.81 6.99
CA GLN A 38 -10.64 1.78 6.06
C GLN A 38 -9.56 0.84 6.64
N GLY A 39 -9.11 1.05 7.88
CA GLY A 39 -8.00 0.31 8.48
C GLY A 39 -7.15 1.21 9.38
N LEU A 40 -5.83 1.22 9.16
CA LEU A 40 -4.89 2.07 9.92
C LEU A 40 -4.20 3.09 9.02
N LEU A 41 -4.06 4.31 9.52
CA LEU A 41 -3.16 5.33 9.01
C LEU A 41 -1.85 5.26 9.81
N VAL A 42 -0.73 5.12 9.11
CA VAL A 42 0.59 4.89 9.68
C VAL A 42 1.51 6.06 9.33
N ALA A 43 1.88 6.84 10.34
CA ALA A 43 2.86 7.90 10.18
C ALA A 43 4.28 7.32 10.24
N VAL A 44 5.13 7.66 9.27
CA VAL A 44 6.50 7.13 9.17
C VAL A 44 7.54 8.24 9.05
N LEU A 45 8.75 7.97 9.57
CA LEU A 45 9.89 8.87 9.49
C LEU A 45 11.10 8.18 8.84
N PRO A 46 11.76 8.78 7.84
CA PRO A 46 11.39 10.05 7.21
C PRO A 46 10.07 9.91 6.42
N ALA A 47 9.32 11.01 6.33
CA ALA A 47 8.05 11.04 5.62
C ALA A 47 8.26 10.70 4.12
N PRO A 48 7.36 9.92 3.51
CA PRO A 48 7.49 9.56 2.10
C PRO A 48 7.31 10.80 1.21
N SER A 49 8.02 10.82 0.08
CA SER A 49 7.94 11.92 -0.88
C SER A 49 6.56 11.93 -1.56
N ILE A 50 5.98 13.10 -1.73
CA ILE A 50 4.69 13.30 -2.42
C ILE A 50 4.70 12.68 -3.83
N ASN A 51 5.86 12.69 -4.50
CA ASN A 51 6.00 12.12 -5.85
C ASN A 51 6.02 10.59 -5.85
N SER A 52 6.42 9.95 -4.75
CA SER A 52 6.50 8.49 -4.65
C SER A 52 5.29 7.89 -3.95
N CYS A 53 4.68 8.67 -3.07
CA CYS A 53 3.45 8.36 -2.40
C CYS A 53 2.71 9.67 -2.14
N PRO A 54 1.58 9.95 -2.81
CA PRO A 54 0.75 11.09 -2.45
C PRO A 54 0.17 10.80 -1.08
N ALA A 55 0.87 11.24 -0.04
CA ALA A 55 0.44 11.15 1.34
C ALA A 55 -0.64 12.21 1.56
N SER A 56 -1.80 12.04 0.93
CA SER A 56 -2.95 12.95 1.05
C SER A 56 -3.35 13.18 2.52
N GLN A 57 -2.98 12.28 3.42
CA GLN A 57 -3.15 12.39 4.88
C GLN A 57 -1.84 12.21 5.67
N GLY A 58 -0.67 12.38 5.05
CA GLY A 58 0.61 12.38 5.76
C GLY A 58 1.13 11.01 6.23
N GLY A 59 0.60 9.90 5.72
CA GLY A 59 1.01 8.54 6.11
C GLY A 59 0.78 7.46 5.05
N LEU A 60 1.09 6.22 5.44
CA LEU A 60 0.82 4.99 4.68
C LEU A 60 -0.40 4.29 5.27
N TYR A 61 -1.18 3.58 4.47
CA TYR A 61 -2.38 2.88 4.93
C TYR A 61 -2.13 1.39 5.06
N LEU A 62 -2.56 0.78 6.16
CA LEU A 62 -2.79 -0.66 6.23
C LEU A 62 -4.30 -0.88 6.14
N LEU A 63 -4.78 -1.31 4.96
CA LEU A 63 -6.21 -1.53 4.75
C LEU A 63 -6.70 -2.77 5.52
N SER A 64 -7.91 -2.72 6.06
CA SER A 64 -8.54 -3.85 6.79
C SER A 64 -8.70 -5.11 5.93
N GLU A 65 -8.69 -4.96 4.61
CA GLU A 65 -8.74 -6.04 3.63
C GLU A 65 -7.39 -6.76 3.44
N HIS A 66 -6.30 -6.22 4.01
CA HIS A 66 -4.98 -6.81 3.88
C HIS A 66 -4.96 -8.21 4.52
N PRO A 67 -4.46 -9.26 3.84
CA PRO A 67 -4.53 -10.64 4.34
C PRO A 67 -3.75 -10.87 5.65
N LYS A 68 -2.80 -9.99 5.96
CA LYS A 68 -2.04 -9.96 7.22
C LYS A 68 -2.42 -8.78 8.13
N TYR A 69 -3.64 -8.22 7.98
CA TYR A 69 -4.04 -7.01 8.70
C TYR A 69 -3.76 -7.10 10.20
N ASN A 70 -4.27 -8.12 10.89
CA ASN A 70 -4.11 -8.25 12.35
C ASN A 70 -2.64 -8.37 12.79
N GLU A 71 -1.82 -9.12 12.03
CA GLU A 71 -0.39 -9.31 12.30
C GLU A 71 0.37 -7.97 12.15
N TYR A 72 0.08 -7.25 11.07
CA TYR A 72 0.74 -5.98 10.77
C TYR A 72 0.23 -4.84 11.65
N ALA A 73 -1.05 -4.83 12.01
CA ALA A 73 -1.64 -3.88 12.94
C ALA A 73 -0.96 -3.97 14.31
N ALA A 74 -0.90 -5.18 14.89
CA ALA A 74 -0.23 -5.39 16.18
C ALA A 74 1.26 -5.02 16.13
N LEU A 75 1.94 -5.36 15.02
CA LEU A 75 3.34 -4.98 14.82
C LEU A 75 3.53 -3.46 14.75
N LEU A 76 2.68 -2.77 13.99
CA LEU A 76 2.74 -1.32 13.83
C LEU A 76 2.47 -0.59 15.15
N GLU A 77 1.48 -1.04 15.93
CA GLU A 77 1.18 -0.52 17.25
C GLU A 77 2.36 -0.71 18.22
N GLN A 78 3.02 -1.88 18.19
CA GLN A 78 4.20 -2.14 19.01
C GLN A 78 5.38 -1.23 18.64
N LEU A 79 5.56 -0.94 17.36
CA LEU A 79 6.66 -0.12 16.85
C LEU A 79 6.37 1.38 16.92
N ALA A 80 5.13 1.78 17.19
CA ALA A 80 4.72 3.18 17.23
C ALA A 80 5.49 3.95 18.30
N GLY A 81 6.24 4.97 17.88
CA GLY A 81 7.08 5.78 18.77
C GLY A 81 8.39 5.09 19.20
N SER A 82 8.68 3.87 18.71
CA SER A 82 9.95 3.21 18.99
C SER A 82 11.09 3.77 18.10
N ASP A 83 12.34 3.48 18.49
CA ASP A 83 13.53 3.79 17.69
C ASP A 83 13.85 2.71 16.64
N ASP A 84 13.04 1.63 16.60
CA ASP A 84 13.27 0.50 15.71
C ASP A 84 13.07 0.89 14.25
N LYS A 85 13.94 0.36 13.40
CA LYS A 85 13.91 0.61 11.97
C LYS A 85 13.12 -0.48 11.27
N VAL A 86 12.33 -0.08 10.29
CA VAL A 86 11.56 -0.96 9.42
C VAL A 86 11.80 -0.63 7.95
N LYS A 87 11.65 -1.64 7.11
CA LYS A 87 11.47 -1.48 5.67
C LYS A 87 10.02 -1.75 5.34
N ILE A 88 9.35 -0.78 4.72
CA ILE A 88 7.96 -0.91 4.28
C ILE A 88 7.94 -0.90 2.76
N LYS A 89 7.16 -1.80 2.17
CA LYS A 89 6.77 -1.72 0.77
C LYS A 89 5.31 -1.31 0.71
N ALA A 90 5.02 -0.32 -0.13
CA ALA A 90 3.66 0.11 -0.35
C ALA A 90 3.38 0.25 -1.85
N GLN A 91 2.09 0.24 -2.20
CA GLN A 91 1.62 0.38 -3.56
C GLN A 91 0.71 1.61 -3.66
N THR A 92 0.97 2.46 -4.64
CA THR A 92 0.17 3.65 -4.90
C THR A 92 -1.15 3.25 -5.55
N ARG A 93 -2.26 3.60 -4.91
CA ARG A 93 -3.61 3.40 -5.46
C ARG A 93 -4.00 4.64 -6.27
N GLN A 94 -4.02 4.48 -7.59
CA GLN A 94 -4.25 5.58 -8.54
C GLN A 94 -5.62 6.28 -8.36
N TYR A 95 -6.64 5.59 -7.83
CA TYR A 95 -7.99 6.14 -7.71
C TYR A 95 -8.24 6.98 -6.45
N GLU A 96 -7.49 6.75 -5.37
CA GLU A 96 -7.78 7.37 -4.07
C GLU A 96 -6.58 8.16 -3.51
N SER A 97 -5.49 8.27 -4.28
CA SER A 97 -4.31 9.07 -3.93
C SER A 97 -3.77 8.76 -2.53
N PHE A 98 -3.54 7.47 -2.26
CA PHE A 98 -2.86 6.99 -1.06
C PHE A 98 -1.98 5.77 -1.37
N CYS A 99 -1.16 5.36 -0.40
CA CYS A 99 -0.33 4.16 -0.51
C CYS A 99 -0.73 3.10 0.49
N ASP A 100 -0.99 1.91 -0.06
CA ASP A 100 -1.38 0.72 0.67
C ASP A 100 -0.14 -0.11 1.03
N ILE A 101 0.04 -0.41 2.31
CA ILE A 101 1.15 -1.22 2.81
C ILE A 101 0.95 -2.66 2.35
N THR A 102 1.95 -3.18 1.64
CA THR A 102 1.98 -4.55 1.13
C THR A 102 2.85 -5.48 1.96
N SER A 103 3.90 -4.94 2.59
CA SER A 103 4.78 -5.70 3.47
C SER A 103 5.54 -4.80 4.43
N ILE A 104 5.79 -5.32 5.63
CA ILE A 104 6.63 -4.69 6.66
C ILE A 104 7.73 -5.67 7.03
N THR A 105 8.96 -5.20 7.17
CA THR A 105 10.10 -5.98 7.64
C THR A 105 10.85 -5.18 8.71
N VAL A 106 10.96 -5.73 9.91
CA VAL A 106 11.79 -5.15 10.97
C VAL A 106 13.26 -5.34 10.61
N LEU A 107 14.04 -4.26 10.71
CA LEU A 107 15.46 -4.25 10.43
C LEU A 107 16.25 -4.43 11.74
N PRO A 108 17.41 -5.11 11.69
CA PRO A 108 18.33 -5.18 12.83
C PRO A 108 18.99 -3.84 13.14
#